data_AF-A0AAW1YRT8-F1
#
_entry.id   AF-A0AAW1YRT8-F1
#
_cell.length_a   1.000
_cell.length_b   1.000
_cell.length_c   1.000
_cell.angle_alpha   90.00
_cell.angle_beta   90.00
_cell.angle_gamma   90.00
#
_symmetry.space_group_name_H-M   'P 1'
#
loop_
_entity.id
_entity.type
_entity.pdbx_description
1 polymer ?
#
loop_
_entity_poly.entity_id
_entity_poly.type
_entity_poly.pdbx_seq_one_letter_code
_entity_poly.pdbx_strand_id
1 'polypeptide(L)'
;MVLRWQRLEPNAATAHRRMPSTPSPMGTTNMRTHLLYQCRKSPLFIPSKKQRYLAFDSAENGGNVIAIEFDKDTSRFACAKMIIKDELPFSYVEGQGFVRFYEGNTA
;
A
#
# COMPACT_ATOMS: atom_id res chain seq x y z
N MET A 1 -10.23 -63.04 -42.46
CA MET A 1 -8.95 -62.32 -42.62
C MET A 1 -8.75 -61.41 -41.42
N VAL A 2 -7.87 -61.80 -40.50
CA VAL A 2 -7.52 -61.00 -39.30
C VAL A 2 -6.15 -60.40 -39.56
N LEU A 3 -6.08 -59.09 -39.82
CA LEU A 3 -4.80 -58.39 -39.92
C LEU A 3 -4.54 -57.68 -38.59
N ARG A 4 -3.60 -58.29 -37.85
CA ARG A 4 -3.02 -57.84 -36.59
C ARG A 4 -2.21 -56.57 -36.86
N TRP A 5 -2.71 -55.42 -36.43
CA TRP A 5 -1.96 -54.17 -36.49
C TRP A 5 -0.88 -54.17 -35.38
N GLN A 6 0.38 -54.17 -35.82
CA GLN A 6 1.55 -54.15 -34.97
C GLN A 6 1.75 -52.72 -34.46
N ARG A 7 1.66 -52.52 -33.14
CA ARG A 7 1.92 -51.25 -32.47
C ARG A 7 3.40 -50.88 -32.64
N LEU A 8 3.68 -49.83 -33.39
CA LEU A 8 4.98 -49.16 -33.41
C LEU A 8 5.05 -48.24 -32.19
N GLU A 9 5.87 -48.60 -31.20
CA GLU A 9 6.18 -47.74 -30.06
C GLU A 9 7.03 -46.53 -30.55
N PRO A 10 6.67 -45.28 -30.23
CA PRO A 10 7.46 -44.14 -30.65
C PRO A 10 8.79 -44.08 -29.90
N ASN A 11 9.88 -44.01 -30.67
CA ASN A 11 11.24 -43.70 -30.24
C ASN A 11 11.26 -42.46 -29.33
N ALA A 12 12.06 -42.52 -28.26
CA ALA A 12 12.23 -41.53 -27.18
C ALA A 12 12.74 -40.12 -27.61
N ALA A 13 12.62 -39.76 -28.88
CA ALA A 13 13.11 -38.51 -29.45
C ALA A 13 12.00 -37.50 -29.81
N THR A 14 10.75 -37.74 -29.43
CA THR A 14 9.67 -36.73 -29.61
C THR A 14 9.63 -35.80 -28.41
N ALA A 15 10.62 -34.92 -28.32
CA ALA A 15 10.54 -33.76 -27.44
C ALA A 15 9.39 -32.86 -27.94
N HIS A 16 8.24 -32.90 -27.27
CA HIS A 16 7.28 -31.80 -27.36
C HIS A 16 8.03 -30.53 -26.95
N ARG A 17 8.50 -29.75 -27.93
CA ARG A 17 8.89 -28.36 -27.71
C ARG A 17 7.62 -27.63 -27.30
N ARG A 18 7.29 -27.68 -26.00
CA ARG A 18 6.51 -26.62 -25.38
C ARG A 18 7.32 -25.37 -25.66
N MET A 19 6.80 -24.49 -26.51
CA MET A 19 7.33 -23.14 -26.57
C MET A 19 7.31 -22.61 -25.13
N PRO A 20 8.45 -22.16 -24.57
CA PRO A 20 8.37 -21.34 -23.38
C PRO A 20 7.75 -20.03 -23.85
N SER A 21 6.43 -19.94 -23.80
CA SER A 21 5.77 -18.65 -23.69
C SER A 21 6.18 -18.12 -22.32
N THR A 22 7.35 -17.52 -22.23
CA THR A 22 7.59 -16.58 -21.14
C THR A 22 6.50 -15.53 -21.30
N PRO A 23 5.55 -15.36 -20.37
CA PRO A 23 4.84 -14.11 -20.35
C PRO A 23 5.93 -13.09 -20.03
N SER A 24 6.26 -12.25 -21.01
CA SER A 24 6.91 -10.97 -20.74
C SER A 24 6.28 -10.36 -19.48
N PRO A 25 7.04 -9.71 -18.59
CA PRO A 25 6.46 -9.12 -17.39
C PRO A 25 5.31 -8.21 -17.82
N MET A 26 4.08 -8.67 -17.63
CA MET A 26 2.93 -8.03 -18.26
C MET A 26 2.85 -6.61 -17.68
N GLY A 27 2.96 -5.61 -18.55
CA GLY A 27 2.82 -4.20 -18.20
C GLY A 27 1.47 -3.83 -17.57
N THR A 28 0.57 -4.80 -17.45
CA THR A 28 -0.71 -4.74 -16.74
C THR A 28 -0.56 -4.55 -15.23
N THR A 29 0.64 -4.80 -14.67
CA THR A 29 0.90 -4.61 -13.22
C THR A 29 0.67 -3.15 -12.80
N ASN A 30 1.05 -2.18 -13.64
CA ASN A 30 0.85 -0.76 -13.36
C ASN A 30 -0.64 -0.39 -13.39
N MET A 31 -1.35 -0.89 -14.40
CA MET A 31 -2.79 -0.66 -14.56
C MET A 31 -3.59 -1.31 -13.43
N ARG A 32 -3.21 -2.52 -13.00
CA ARG A 32 -3.77 -3.18 -11.82
C ARG A 32 -3.53 -2.36 -10.54
N THR A 33 -2.31 -1.87 -10.33
CA THR A 33 -1.96 -1.07 -9.14
C THR A 33 -2.74 0.25 -9.12
N HIS A 34 -2.90 0.91 -10.27
CA HIS A 34 -3.70 2.12 -10.40
C HIS A 34 -5.17 1.87 -10.05
N LEU A 35 -5.80 0.86 -10.65
CA LEU A 35 -7.22 0.53 -10.41
C LEU A 35 -7.52 0.11 -8.97
N LEU A 36 -6.56 -0.54 -8.31
CA LEU A 36 -6.74 -1.01 -6.93
C LEU A 36 -6.41 0.05 -5.89
N TYR A 37 -5.39 0.89 -6.10
CA TYR A 37 -4.85 1.73 -5.00
C TYR A 37 -4.78 3.23 -5.28
N GLN A 38 -4.98 3.68 -6.53
CA GLN A 38 -4.83 5.10 -6.90
C GLN A 38 -6.12 5.71 -7.44
N CYS A 39 -6.85 4.96 -8.27
CA CYS A 39 -8.07 5.44 -8.90
C CYS A 39 -9.25 5.37 -7.94
N ARG A 40 -9.55 6.49 -7.25
CA ARG A 40 -10.72 6.62 -6.36
C ARG A 40 -12.07 6.42 -7.06
N LYS A 41 -12.12 6.52 -8.39
CA LYS A 41 -13.33 6.28 -9.20
C LYS A 41 -13.52 4.81 -9.57
N SER A 42 -12.50 3.98 -9.37
CA SER A 42 -12.57 2.55 -9.66
C SER A 42 -13.46 1.86 -8.64
N PRO A 43 -14.41 1.01 -9.04
CA PRO A 43 -15.18 0.20 -8.10
C PRO A 43 -14.31 -0.81 -7.35
N LEU A 44 -13.09 -1.07 -7.82
CA LEU A 44 -12.10 -1.95 -7.20
C LEU A 44 -11.15 -1.21 -6.26
N PHE A 45 -11.39 0.08 -5.99
CA PHE A 45 -10.52 0.89 -5.15
C PHE A 45 -10.51 0.36 -3.72
N ILE A 46 -9.32 -0.05 -3.28
CA ILE A 46 -9.03 -0.43 -1.90
C ILE A 46 -8.35 0.79 -1.27
N PRO A 47 -9.02 1.50 -0.33
CA PRO A 47 -8.41 2.65 0.33
C PRO A 47 -7.12 2.21 1.03
N SER A 48 -6.00 2.70 0.52
CA SER A 48 -4.70 2.48 1.16
C SER A 48 -4.69 3.18 2.52
N LYS A 49 -4.44 2.42 3.58
CA LYS A 49 -4.32 2.95 4.95
C LYS A 49 -3.02 3.73 5.20
N LYS A 50 -2.14 3.84 4.19
CA LYS A 50 -0.77 4.38 4.31
C LYS A 50 -0.61 5.71 3.58
N GLN A 51 -1.59 6.61 3.69
CA GLN A 51 -1.43 7.94 3.12
C GLN A 51 -0.35 8.68 3.92
N ARG A 52 0.71 9.10 3.22
CA ARG A 52 1.79 9.93 3.77
C ARG A 52 1.55 11.38 3.38
N TYR A 53 1.85 12.30 4.29
CA TYR A 53 1.85 13.73 3.99
C TYR A 53 3.28 14.21 3.78
N LEU A 54 3.43 15.22 2.94
CA LEU A 54 4.73 15.84 2.68
C LEU A 54 4.98 16.92 3.73
N ALA A 55 6.12 16.84 4.39
CA ALA A 55 6.58 17.84 5.34
C ALA A 55 8.01 18.24 4.97
N PHE A 56 8.38 19.47 5.32
CA PHE A 56 9.77 19.89 5.23
C PHE A 56 10.56 19.28 6.38
N ASP A 57 11.71 18.70 6.08
CA ASP A 57 12.66 18.29 7.09
C ASP A 57 13.22 19.53 7.82
N SER A 58 13.67 19.32 9.05
CA SER A 58 14.23 20.38 9.89
C SER A 58 15.38 21.09 9.16
N ALA A 59 15.55 22.39 9.44
CA ALA A 59 16.45 23.28 8.71
C ALA A 59 17.91 22.79 8.61
N GLU A 60 18.34 21.88 9.48
CA GLU A 60 19.68 21.27 9.46
C GLU A 60 19.96 20.41 8.21
N ASN A 61 18.93 19.87 7.56
CA ASN A 61 19.06 19.02 6.35
C ASN A 61 18.77 19.75 5.03
N GLY A 62 18.76 21.09 5.03
CA GLY A 62 18.62 21.88 3.80
C GLY A 62 17.22 21.89 3.19
N GLY A 63 16.17 21.65 3.99
CA GLY A 63 14.78 21.85 3.58
C GLY A 63 14.25 20.80 2.60
N ASN A 64 14.76 19.56 2.67
CA ASN A 64 14.26 18.47 1.84
C ASN A 64 12.80 18.13 2.19
N VAL A 65 12.00 17.76 1.19
CA VAL A 65 10.61 17.35 1.38
C VAL A 65 10.58 15.86 1.70
N ILE A 66 10.18 15.53 2.92
CA ILE A 66 10.05 14.16 3.41
C ILE A 66 8.59 13.71 3.47
N ALA A 67 8.36 12.44 3.18
CA ALA A 67 7.03 11.84 3.31
C ALA A 67 6.87 11.26 4.72
N ILE A 68 6.08 11.92 5.56
CA ILE A 68 5.78 11.48 6.92
C ILE A 68 4.49 10.66 6.93
N GLU A 69 4.52 9.53 7.62
CA GLU A 69 3.35 8.68 7.83
C GLU A 69 2.65 9.08 9.12
N PHE A 70 1.32 9.06 9.12
CA PHE A 70 0.57 9.22 10.35
C PHE A 70 0.76 7.99 11.24
N ASP A 71 1.38 8.20 12.40
CA ASP A 71 1.49 7.19 13.43
C ASP A 71 0.59 7.54 14.63
N LYS A 72 -0.27 6.58 14.95
CA LYS A 72 -1.29 6.72 15.99
C LYS A 72 -0.64 6.73 17.38
N ASP A 73 0.42 5.95 17.57
CA ASP A 73 1.00 5.76 18.90
C ASP A 73 1.89 6.94 19.28
N THR A 74 2.65 7.50 18.35
CA THR A 74 3.33 8.80 18.54
C THR A 74 2.34 9.93 18.84
N SER A 75 1.22 10.01 18.12
CA SER A 75 0.18 11.02 18.37
C SER A 75 -0.42 10.87 19.79
N ARG A 76 -0.73 9.65 20.21
CA ARG A 76 -1.23 9.35 21.57
C ARG A 76 -0.22 9.73 22.64
N PHE A 77 1.05 9.40 22.42
CA PHE A 77 2.12 9.71 23.36
C PHE A 77 2.33 11.22 23.49
N ALA A 78 2.27 11.97 22.38
CA ALA A 78 2.33 13.43 22.40
C ALA A 78 1.16 14.03 23.20
N CYS A 79 -0.07 13.54 23.00
CA CYS A 79 -1.23 13.96 23.80
C CYS A 79 -1.05 13.66 25.29
N ALA A 80 -0.64 12.45 25.65
CA ALA A 80 -0.40 12.08 27.05
C ALA A 80 0.70 12.95 27.68
N LYS A 81 1.78 13.22 26.94
CA LYS A 81 2.88 14.07 27.39
C LYS A 81 2.43 15.52 27.65
N MET A 82 1.53 16.06 26.82
CA MET A 82 0.92 17.38 27.05
C MET A 82 0.11 17.39 28.34
N ILE A 83 -0.80 16.43 28.51
CA ILE A 83 -1.66 16.34 29.70
C ILE A 83 -0.83 16.26 30.98
N ILE A 84 0.23 15.45 30.99
CA ILE A 84 1.10 15.27 32.17
C ILE A 84 1.93 16.53 32.44
N LYS A 85 2.51 17.15 31.41
CA LYS A 85 3.40 18.32 31.58
C LYS A 85 2.64 19.57 32.01
N ASP A 86 1.46 19.77 31.45
CA ASP A 86 0.65 20.96 31.69
C ASP A 86 -0.41 20.72 32.78
N GLU A 87 -0.34 19.55 33.45
CA GLU A 87 -1.22 19.12 34.55
C GLU A 87 -2.73 19.27 34.23
N LEU A 88 -3.10 18.92 32.99
CA LEU A 88 -4.47 19.05 32.52
C LEU A 88 -5.32 17.85 32.95
N PRO A 89 -6.64 18.02 33.14
CA PRO A 89 -7.54 16.90 33.33
C PRO A 89 -7.62 16.06 32.06
N PHE A 90 -7.78 14.74 32.18
CA PHE A 90 -7.94 13.85 31.02
C PHE A 90 -9.17 14.18 30.16
N SER A 91 -10.20 14.82 30.72
CA SER A 91 -11.36 15.30 29.97
C SER A 91 -11.05 16.44 29.00
N TYR A 92 -9.86 17.05 29.10
CA TYR A 92 -9.43 18.14 28.22
C TYR A 92 -9.46 17.75 26.74
N VAL A 93 -9.09 16.51 26.42
CA VAL A 93 -9.06 16.02 25.02
C VAL A 93 -10.45 15.79 24.42
N GLU A 94 -11.50 15.78 25.25
CA GLU A 94 -12.90 15.69 24.83
C GLU A 94 -13.51 17.08 24.59
N GLY A 95 -12.81 18.14 24.99
CA GLY A 95 -13.28 19.51 24.81
C GLY A 95 -13.40 19.89 23.35
N GLN A 96 -14.47 20.61 22.98
CA GLN A 96 -14.69 21.03 21.59
C GLN A 96 -13.53 21.86 21.02
N GLY A 97 -12.83 22.64 21.86
CA GLY A 97 -11.65 23.40 21.43
C GLY A 97 -10.50 22.50 20.98
N PHE A 98 -10.26 21.40 21.69
CA PHE A 98 -9.25 20.40 21.34
C PHE A 98 -9.64 19.65 20.06
N VAL A 99 -10.90 19.21 19.96
CA VAL A 99 -11.42 18.51 18.77
C VAL A 99 -11.27 19.38 17.52
N ARG A 100 -11.70 20.65 17.58
CA ARG A 100 -11.58 21.59 16.45
C ARG A 100 -10.14 21.90 16.07
N PHE A 101 -9.22 21.96 17.06
CA PHE A 101 -7.80 22.16 16.80
C PHE A 101 -7.19 21.02 15.98
N TYR A 102 -7.58 19.77 16.27
CA TYR A 102 -7.12 18.61 15.50
C TYR A 102 -7.83 18.45 14.14
N GLU A 103 -9.11 18.78 14.04
CA GLU A 103 -9.87 18.75 12.77
C GLU A 103 -9.39 19.81 11.77
N GLY A 104 -9.02 21.01 12.25
CA GLY A 104 -8.50 22.10 11.41
C GLY A 104 -7.15 21.84 10.75
N ASN A 105 -6.45 20.76 11.13
CA ASN A 105 -5.14 20.39 10.59
C ASN A 105 -5.23 19.33 9.47
N THR A 106 -6.45 18.99 9.04
CA THR A 106 -6.73 18.06 7.92
C THR A 106 -7.27 18.80 6.68
N ALA A 107 -6.55 19.83 6.21
CA ALA A 107 -6.81 20.51 4.94
C ALA A 107 -5.70 20.22 3.91
#